data_AF-A0A0S8DP31-F1
#
_entry.id   AF-A0A0S8DP31-F1
#
_cell.length_a   1.000
_cell.length_b   1.000
_cell.length_c   1.000
_cell.angle_alpha   90.00
_cell.angle_beta   90.00
_cell.angle_gamma   90.00
#
_symmetry.space_group_name_H-M   'P 1'
#
loop_
_entity.id
_entity.type
_entity.pdbx_description
1 polymer ?
#
loop_
_entity_poly.entity_id
_entity_poly.type
_entity_poly.pdbx_seq_one_letter_code
_entity_poly.pdbx_strand_id
1 'polypeptide(L)'
;MAIKLEYCNVIVPVKSIRERLGDDVFENEFAQNTDFQWRDEYLFRAGCMNEWDLADILDEWRSMGFEPLTVIDGEKAWKDVCVVNSWHGPSYRCDWIQYDPKENVAWLKGHPRGAAVGPGRIGKRRDDGT
;
A
#
# COMPACT_ATOMS: atom_id res chain seq x y z
N MET A 1 4.58 -0.30 -11.35
CA MET A 1 5.31 0.71 -10.55
C MET A 1 5.49 0.14 -9.14
N ALA A 2 6.24 0.82 -8.28
CA ALA A 2 6.52 0.35 -6.93
C ALA A 2 6.10 1.43 -5.92
N ILE A 3 5.87 1.02 -4.69
CA ILE A 3 5.48 1.87 -3.58
C ILE A 3 6.62 1.88 -2.57
N LYS A 4 7.09 3.07 -2.20
CA LYS A 4 7.99 3.25 -1.06
C LYS A 4 7.28 2.86 0.22
N LEU A 5 8.03 2.27 1.12
CA LEU A 5 7.57 1.90 2.44
C LEU A 5 8.13 2.89 3.47
N GLU A 6 7.32 3.19 4.48
CA GLU A 6 7.78 3.82 5.71
C GLU A 6 7.46 2.91 6.89
N TYR A 7 7.71 3.37 8.13
CA TYR A 7 7.58 2.61 9.37
C TYR A 7 6.68 1.35 9.30
N CYS A 8 5.36 1.55 9.23
CA CYS A 8 4.33 0.53 9.04
C CYS A 8 3.46 0.90 7.84
N ASN A 9 3.09 -0.08 7.00
CA ASN A 9 2.31 0.16 5.78
C ASN A 9 1.20 -0.88 5.64
N VAL A 10 -0.02 -0.42 5.41
CA VAL A 10 -1.12 -1.26 4.94
C VAL A 10 -1.25 -1.08 3.43
N ILE A 11 -0.96 -2.14 2.69
CA ILE A 11 -1.01 -2.16 1.23
C ILE A 11 -2.29 -2.86 0.78
N VAL A 12 -2.98 -2.30 -0.20
CA VAL A 12 -4.20 -2.87 -0.79
C VAL A 12 -4.13 -2.80 -2.32
N PRO A 13 -4.52 -3.82 -3.08
CA PRO A 13 -4.58 -3.72 -4.53
C PRO A 13 -5.64 -2.70 -4.97
N VAL A 14 -5.25 -1.75 -5.83
CA VAL A 14 -6.16 -0.75 -6.43
C VAL A 14 -7.35 -1.43 -7.11
N LYS A 15 -7.09 -2.54 -7.82
CA LYS A 15 -8.12 -3.34 -8.47
C LYS A 15 -9.19 -3.80 -7.47
N SER A 16 -8.79 -4.28 -6.30
CA SER A 16 -9.72 -4.76 -5.27
C SER A 16 -10.58 -3.62 -4.70
N ILE A 17 -10.02 -2.41 -4.56
CA ILE A 17 -10.76 -1.21 -4.15
C ILE A 17 -11.84 -0.87 -5.17
N ARG A 18 -11.46 -0.77 -6.45
CA ARG A 18 -12.40 -0.48 -7.54
C ARG A 18 -13.50 -1.53 -7.66
N GLU A 19 -13.15 -2.81 -7.61
CA GLU A 19 -14.13 -3.90 -7.76
C GLU A 19 -15.12 -3.97 -6.60
N ARG A 20 -14.69 -3.66 -5.37
CA ARG A 20 -15.53 -3.81 -4.18
C ARG A 20 -16.29 -2.54 -3.81
N LEU A 21 -15.68 -1.36 -3.98
CA LEU A 21 -16.23 -0.08 -3.56
C LEU A 21 -16.73 0.78 -4.74
N GLY A 22 -16.27 0.48 -5.96
CA GLY A 22 -16.61 1.22 -7.17
C GLY A 22 -15.56 2.27 -7.57
N ASP A 23 -15.52 2.58 -8.86
CA ASP A 23 -14.57 3.55 -9.42
C ASP A 23 -14.77 4.96 -8.86
N ASP A 24 -16.02 5.39 -8.67
CA ASP A 24 -16.32 6.72 -8.13
C ASP A 24 -15.80 6.89 -6.69
N VAL A 25 -15.90 5.84 -5.86
CA VAL A 25 -15.33 5.86 -4.50
C VAL A 25 -13.81 5.90 -4.57
N PHE A 26 -13.20 5.10 -5.46
CA PHE A 26 -11.75 5.14 -5.67
C PHE A 26 -11.25 6.53 -6.04
N GLU A 27 -11.86 7.19 -7.02
CA GLU A 27 -11.42 8.51 -7.48
C GLU A 27 -11.59 9.60 -6.41
N ASN A 28 -12.63 9.52 -5.58
CA ASN A 28 -12.91 10.52 -4.56
C ASN A 28 -12.09 10.33 -3.27
N GLU A 29 -11.80 9.08 -2.88
CA GLU A 29 -11.23 8.79 -1.56
C GLU A 29 -9.78 8.27 -1.61
N PHE A 30 -9.39 7.56 -2.67
CA PHE A 30 -8.13 6.80 -2.70
C PHE A 30 -7.16 7.24 -3.81
N ALA A 31 -7.63 8.01 -4.79
CA ALA A 31 -6.82 8.36 -5.95
C ALA A 31 -5.79 9.47 -5.68
N GLN A 32 -6.04 10.32 -4.68
CA GLN A 32 -5.16 11.43 -4.31
C GLN A 32 -4.09 10.98 -3.32
N ASN A 33 -2.84 11.38 -3.58
CA ASN A 33 -1.76 11.16 -2.63
C ASN A 33 -1.82 12.23 -1.52
N THR A 34 -1.67 11.80 -0.28
CA THR A 34 -1.57 12.62 0.93
C THR A 34 -0.22 12.36 1.61
N ASP A 35 0.01 13.00 2.76
CA ASP A 35 1.23 12.77 3.55
C ASP A 35 1.35 11.33 4.06
N PHE A 36 0.23 10.65 4.29
CA PHE A 36 0.18 9.31 4.86
C PHE A 36 -0.32 8.24 3.89
N GLN A 37 -0.89 8.64 2.76
CA GLN A 37 -1.45 7.73 1.78
C GLN A 37 -0.91 8.03 0.38
N TRP A 38 -0.55 6.99 -0.37
CA TRP A 38 -0.27 7.15 -1.78
C TRP A 38 -0.56 5.87 -2.54
N ARG A 39 -0.67 6.00 -3.84
CA ARG A 39 -0.86 4.86 -4.74
C ARG A 39 0.10 4.92 -5.92
N ASP A 40 0.30 3.76 -6.51
CA ASP A 40 0.70 3.68 -7.90
C ASP A 40 -0.48 3.24 -8.78
N GLU A 41 -0.21 2.60 -9.91
CA GLU A 41 -1.25 2.04 -10.78
C GLU A 41 -1.94 0.80 -10.18
N TYR A 42 -1.25 0.04 -9.34
CA TYR A 42 -1.65 -1.29 -8.90
C TYR A 42 -1.94 -1.41 -7.41
N LEU A 43 -1.26 -0.61 -6.59
CA LEU A 43 -1.28 -0.68 -5.14
C LEU A 43 -1.66 0.68 -4.57
N PHE A 44 -2.44 0.65 -3.51
CA PHE A 44 -2.66 1.74 -2.57
C PHE A 44 -1.91 1.43 -1.29
N ARG A 45 -1.38 2.46 -0.63
CA ARG A 45 -0.69 2.37 0.66
C ARG A 45 -1.27 3.38 1.62
N ALA A 46 -1.55 2.94 2.84
CA ALA A 46 -1.73 3.80 4.01
C ALA A 46 -0.60 3.55 5.02
N GLY A 47 -0.05 4.61 5.59
CA GLY A 47 0.97 4.56 6.63
C GLY A 47 0.40 4.51 8.04
N CYS A 48 1.10 3.80 8.91
CA CYS A 48 0.84 3.73 10.35
C CYS A 48 2.12 4.10 11.10
N MET A 49 1.99 4.80 12.23
CA MET A 49 3.12 5.17 13.09
C MET A 49 3.22 4.26 14.32
N ASN A 50 2.14 3.55 14.67
CA ASN A 50 2.09 2.66 15.81
C ASN A 50 1.06 1.52 15.60
N GLU A 51 0.95 0.62 16.57
CA GLU A 51 0.05 -0.54 16.52
C GLU A 51 -1.44 -0.17 16.61
N TRP A 52 -1.79 0.95 17.24
CA TRP A 52 -3.16 1.45 17.31
C TRP A 52 -3.61 1.97 15.94
N ASP A 53 -2.79 2.80 15.29
CA ASP A 53 -3.07 3.26 13.92
C ASP A 53 -3.24 2.06 12.97
N LEU A 54 -2.38 1.04 13.12
CA LEU A 54 -2.48 -0.19 12.34
C LEU A 54 -3.82 -0.91 12.57
N ALA A 55 -4.25 -1.04 13.83
CA ALA A 55 -5.51 -1.68 14.17
C ALA A 55 -6.70 -0.91 13.57
N ASP A 56 -6.72 0.42 13.71
CA ASP A 56 -7.77 1.29 13.19
C ASP A 56 -7.86 1.18 11.66
N ILE A 57 -6.74 1.25 10.94
CA ILE A 57 -6.72 1.10 9.47
C ILE A 57 -7.24 -0.28 9.06
N LEU A 58 -6.85 -1.35 9.76
CA LEU A 58 -7.33 -2.71 9.46
C LEU A 58 -8.84 -2.86 9.73
N ASP A 59 -9.37 -2.21 10.75
CA ASP A 59 -10.79 -2.20 11.07
C ASP A 59 -11.61 -1.38 10.07
N GLU A 60 -11.08 -0.26 9.58
CA GLU A 60 -11.66 0.49 8.46
C GLU A 60 -11.79 -0.40 7.21
N TRP A 61 -10.72 -1.09 6.80
CA TRP A 61 -10.79 -2.02 5.67
C TRP A 61 -11.82 -3.14 5.89
N ARG A 62 -11.91 -3.70 7.10
CA ARG A 62 -12.94 -4.68 7.45
C ARG A 62 -14.35 -4.10 7.31
N SER A 63 -14.57 -2.88 7.78
CA SER A 63 -15.86 -2.19 7.68
C SER A 63 -16.29 -1.96 6.22
N MET A 64 -15.31 -1.80 5.32
CA MET A 64 -15.50 -1.68 3.88
C MET A 64 -15.67 -3.05 3.16
N GLY A 65 -15.74 -4.16 3.92
CA GLY A 65 -15.97 -5.50 3.39
C GLY A 65 -14.71 -6.21 2.88
N PHE A 66 -13.53 -5.76 3.26
CA PHE A 66 -12.27 -6.47 2.98
C PHE A 66 -12.01 -7.52 4.05
N GLU A 67 -11.36 -8.61 3.66
CA GLU A 67 -10.90 -9.64 4.58
C GLU A 67 -9.37 -9.59 4.69
N PRO A 68 -8.80 -9.01 5.77
CA PRO A 68 -7.35 -8.84 5.84
C PRO A 68 -6.58 -10.16 5.85
N LEU A 69 -7.06 -11.16 6.58
CA LEU A 69 -6.34 -12.41 6.81
C LEU A 69 -7.08 -13.62 6.22
N THR A 70 -6.28 -14.61 5.84
CA THR A 70 -6.72 -15.97 5.52
C THR A 70 -5.75 -16.98 6.13
N VAL A 71 -6.02 -18.26 5.92
CA VAL A 71 -5.14 -19.36 6.33
C VAL A 71 -4.72 -20.15 5.09
N ILE A 72 -3.42 -20.26 4.85
CA ILE A 72 -2.82 -21.04 3.77
C ILE A 72 -1.87 -22.05 4.41
N ASP A 73 -2.06 -23.33 4.12
CA ASP A 73 -1.24 -24.43 4.69
C ASP A 73 -1.19 -24.43 6.23
N GLY A 74 -2.25 -23.95 6.89
CA GLY A 74 -2.35 -23.87 8.35
C GLY A 74 -1.72 -22.62 8.97
N GLU A 75 -1.11 -21.73 8.18
CA GLU A 75 -0.48 -20.49 8.63
C GLU A 75 -1.29 -19.25 8.23
N LYS A 76 -1.25 -18.20 9.05
CA LYS A 76 -1.88 -16.91 8.72
C LYS A 76 -1.18 -16.28 7.52
N ALA A 77 -1.98 -15.83 6.57
CA ALA A 77 -1.52 -15.08 5.40
C ALA A 77 -2.39 -13.85 5.18
N TRP A 78 -1.78 -12.81 4.63
CA TRP A 78 -2.43 -11.60 4.14
C TRP A 78 -3.24 -11.93 2.87
N LYS A 79 -4.53 -11.59 2.87
CA LYS A 79 -5.47 -11.86 1.78
C LYS A 79 -5.74 -10.60 0.96
N ASP A 80 -6.68 -9.76 1.41
CA ASP A 80 -7.09 -8.57 0.64
C ASP A 80 -6.21 -7.34 0.92
N VAL A 81 -5.52 -7.33 2.06
CA VAL A 81 -4.56 -6.30 2.47
C VAL A 81 -3.26 -6.96 2.89
N CYS A 82 -2.16 -6.20 2.90
CA CYS A 82 -0.85 -6.69 3.30
C CYS A 82 -0.14 -5.67 4.19
N VAL A 83 0.16 -6.08 5.42
CA VAL A 83 0.92 -5.24 6.36
C VAL A 83 2.41 -5.48 6.12
N VAL A 84 3.11 -4.43 5.71
CA VAL A 84 4.54 -4.47 5.40
C VAL A 84 5.26 -3.50 6.31
N ASN A 85 6.21 -4.01 7.09
CA ASN A 85 7.06 -3.20 7.94
C ASN A 85 8.32 -2.81 7.18
N SER A 86 8.66 -1.53 7.22
CA SER A 86 9.87 -0.99 6.59
C SER A 86 11.10 -1.79 7.00
N TRP A 87 11.93 -2.17 6.03
CA TRP A 87 13.14 -3.00 6.20
C TRP A 87 12.93 -4.44 6.71
N HIS A 88 11.72 -4.83 7.08
CA HIS A 88 11.40 -6.16 7.62
C HIS A 88 10.49 -6.99 6.70
N GLY A 89 9.77 -6.32 5.79
CA GLY A 89 8.85 -6.96 4.86
C GLY A 89 7.48 -7.28 5.46
N PRO A 90 6.69 -8.15 4.80
CA PRO A 90 5.36 -8.52 5.26
C PRO A 90 5.38 -9.18 6.65
N SER A 91 4.47 -8.76 7.54
CA SER A 91 4.37 -9.34 8.90
C SER A 91 3.78 -10.75 8.92
N TYR A 92 3.03 -11.11 7.88
CA TYR A 92 2.60 -12.46 7.56
C TYR A 92 2.85 -12.72 6.07
N ARG A 93 2.77 -14.00 5.66
CA ARG A 93 2.89 -14.40 4.24
C ARG A 93 1.95 -13.57 3.38
N CYS A 94 2.46 -13.03 2.28
CA CYS A 94 1.73 -12.15 1.38
C CYS A 94 2.16 -12.42 -0.07
N ASP A 95 1.42 -13.30 -0.73
CA ASP A 95 1.89 -13.95 -1.96
C ASP A 95 1.78 -13.09 -3.22
N TRP A 96 1.03 -11.98 -3.13
CA TRP A 96 0.69 -11.13 -4.25
C TRP A 96 1.56 -9.86 -4.37
N ILE A 97 2.43 -9.57 -3.41
CA ILE A 97 3.47 -8.53 -3.58
C ILE A 97 4.86 -9.13 -3.72
N GLN A 98 5.76 -8.34 -4.28
CA GLN A 98 7.19 -8.46 -4.10
C GLN A 98 7.69 -7.31 -3.24
N TYR A 99 8.73 -7.58 -2.46
CA TYR A 99 9.35 -6.63 -1.54
C TYR A 99 10.87 -6.63 -1.77
N ASP A 100 11.45 -5.44 -1.90
CA ASP A 100 12.89 -5.24 -1.99
C ASP A 100 13.40 -4.54 -0.72
N PRO A 101 14.12 -5.25 0.16
CA PRO A 101 14.66 -4.69 1.39
C PRO A 101 15.83 -3.75 1.17
N LYS A 102 16.44 -3.65 -0.02
CA LYS A 102 17.53 -2.70 -0.27
C LYS A 102 17.01 -1.30 -0.58
N GLU A 103 15.94 -1.24 -1.36
CA GLU A 103 15.31 0.03 -1.75
C GLU A 103 14.08 0.37 -0.90
N ASN A 104 13.66 -0.55 -0.02
CA ASN A 104 12.51 -0.42 0.87
C ASN A 104 11.22 -0.09 0.10
N VAL A 105 10.95 -0.90 -0.91
CA VAL A 105 9.79 -0.76 -1.80
C VAL A 105 9.03 -2.07 -1.92
N ALA A 106 7.73 -1.98 -2.20
CA ALA A 106 6.89 -3.11 -2.58
C ALA A 106 6.20 -2.86 -3.93
N TRP A 107 5.93 -3.91 -4.70
CA TRP A 107 5.17 -3.82 -5.95
C TRP A 107 4.31 -5.06 -6.16
N LEU A 108 3.30 -4.95 -7.02
CA LEU A 108 2.42 -6.07 -7.36
C LEU A 108 3.23 -7.16 -8.08
N LYS A 109 3.19 -8.39 -7.56
CA LYS A 109 3.92 -9.53 -8.13
C LYS A 109 3.45 -9.78 -9.58
N GLY A 110 4.40 -10.15 -10.44
CA GLY A 110 4.14 -10.38 -11.86
C GLY A 110 4.04 -9.12 -12.72
N HIS A 111 4.14 -7.92 -12.12
CA HIS A 111 4.18 -6.65 -12.84
C HIS A 111 5.59 -6.03 -12.80
N PRO A 112 5.97 -5.20 -13.79
CA PRO A 112 7.22 -4.47 -13.74
C PRO A 112 7.27 -3.54 -12.52
N ARG A 113 8.41 -3.61 -11.80
CA ARG A 113 8.66 -2.76 -10.64
C ARG A 113 8.52 -1.27 -10.95
N GLY A 114 9.00 -0.80 -12.11
CA GLY A 114 8.93 0.62 -12.48
C GLY A 114 9.60 1.57 -11.46
N ALA A 115 9.28 2.86 -11.55
CA ALA A 115 9.73 3.86 -10.57
C ALA A 115 8.88 3.78 -9.29
N ALA A 116 9.50 4.16 -8.16
CA ALA A 116 8.85 4.14 -6.86
C ALA A 116 8.05 5.42 -6.60
N VAL A 117 6.77 5.26 -6.23
CA VAL A 117 5.88 6.30 -5.73
C VAL A 117 5.96 6.33 -4.20
N GLY A 118 5.93 7.52 -3.61
CA GLY A 118 5.95 7.75 -2.18
C GLY A 118 6.41 9.17 -1.90
N PRO A 119 6.78 9.51 -0.66
CA PRO A 119 7.27 10.83 -0.34
C PRO A 119 8.52 11.12 -1.17
N GLY A 120 8.33 11.93 -2.21
CA GLY A 120 9.39 12.69 -2.83
C GLY A 120 9.55 13.95 -2.02
N ARG A 121 10.79 14.45 -1.86
CA ARG A 121 10.96 15.89 -1.62
C ARG A 121 9.99 16.59 -2.57
N ILE A 122 9.16 17.50 -2.07
CA ILE A 122 8.53 18.50 -2.91
C ILE A 122 9.69 19.13 -3.68
N GLY A 123 9.91 18.67 -4.91
CA GLY A 123 10.82 19.30 -5.81
C GLY A 123 10.17 20.63 -6.04
N LYS A 124 10.68 21.69 -5.38
CA LYS A 124 10.44 23.05 -5.86
C LYS A 124 10.64 22.96 -7.37
N ARG A 125 9.60 23.25 -8.15
CA ARG A 125 9.82 23.72 -9.51
C ARG A 125 10.85 24.82 -9.36
N ARG A 126 12.07 24.57 -9.86
CA ARG A 126 12.93 25.68 -10.21
C ARG A 126 12.23 26.25 -11.42
N ASP A 127 11.50 27.35 -11.21
CA ASP A 127 11.24 28.26 -12.31
C ASP A 127 12.59 28.89 -12.62
N ASP A 128 13.38 28.22 -13.46
CA ASP A 128 14.47 28.83 -14.20
C ASP A 128 13.88 29.59 -15.39
N GLY A 129 13.18 30.67 -15.07
CA GLY A 129 12.90 31.74 -16.02
C GLY A 129 14.20 32.48 -16.32
N THR A 130 14.71 32.30 -17.53
CA THR A 130 15.60 33.23 -18.25
C THR A 130 15.03 34.65 -18.29
#